data_AF-A0A5K8A3R9-F1
#
_entry.id   AF-A0A5K8A3R9-F1
#
_cell.length_a   1.000
_cell.length_b   1.000
_cell.length_c   1.000
_cell.angle_alpha   90.00
_cell.angle_beta   90.00
_cell.angle_gamma   90.00
#
_symmetry.space_group_name_H-M   'P 1'
#
loop_
_entity.id
_entity.type
_entity.pdbx_description
1 polymer ?
#
loop_
_entity_poly.entity_id
_entity_poly.type
_entity_poly.pdbx_seq_one_letter_code
_entity_poly.pdbx_strand_id
1 'polypeptide(L)'
;MSEYGCEHCKEVCQNYRINFPSDLRQAIRVVQDNIADGTIIESDFWPDQHLKTTNTPFSEIQSKDPWEDVLVYYFQCPRCTQLFKLSAETYHGSGGSWTPIKKGSL
;
A
#
# COMPACT_ATOMS: atom_id res chain seq x y z
N MET A 1 -3.19 -23.27 -5.99
CA MET A 1 -3.51 -21.83 -5.93
C MET A 1 -2.36 -21.16 -5.19
N SER A 2 -1.76 -20.10 -5.72
CA SER A 2 -0.66 -19.42 -5.03
C SER A 2 -1.16 -18.79 -3.73
N GLU A 3 -0.37 -18.88 -2.66
CA GLU A 3 -0.70 -18.25 -1.37
C GLU A 3 -0.74 -16.71 -1.48
N TYR A 4 -0.09 -16.18 -2.52
CA TYR A 4 -0.04 -14.77 -2.86
C TYR A 4 -0.23 -14.54 -4.36
N GLY A 5 -0.82 -13.40 -4.72
CA GLY A 5 -0.80 -12.84 -6.08
C GLY A 5 -1.43 -13.71 -7.18
N CYS A 6 -1.23 -13.27 -8.42
CA CYS A 6 -1.45 -14.01 -9.67
C CYS A 6 -0.53 -13.40 -10.76
N GLU A 7 -0.51 -13.94 -11.97
CA GLU A 7 0.33 -13.40 -13.06
C GLU A 7 0.12 -11.90 -13.33
N HIS A 8 -1.09 -11.36 -13.09
CA HIS A 8 -1.39 -9.95 -13.27
C HIS A 8 -0.66 -9.03 -12.29
N CYS A 9 -0.48 -9.47 -11.04
CA CYS A 9 0.08 -8.64 -9.97
C CYS A 9 1.39 -9.19 -9.40
N LYS A 10 2.03 -10.15 -10.08
CA LYS A 10 3.23 -10.82 -9.59
C LYS A 10 4.38 -9.86 -9.30
N GLU A 11 4.56 -8.84 -10.13
CA GLU A 11 5.61 -7.84 -9.98
C GLU A 11 5.37 -6.91 -8.78
N VAL A 12 4.10 -6.66 -8.46
CA VAL A 12 3.68 -5.87 -7.29
C VAL A 12 3.70 -6.70 -6.00
N CYS A 13 3.73 -8.02 -6.12
CA CYS A 13 3.71 -8.98 -5.02
C CYS A 13 5.08 -9.16 -4.34
N GLN A 14 5.76 -8.04 -4.10
CA GLN A 14 7.03 -7.96 -3.38
C GLN A 14 6.78 -7.51 -1.95
N ASN A 15 7.67 -7.89 -1.04
CA ASN A 15 7.69 -7.34 0.32
C ASN A 15 8.98 -6.54 0.50
N TYR A 16 8.87 -5.27 0.88
CA TYR A 16 10.03 -4.43 1.16
C TYR A 16 9.76 -3.40 2.26
N ARG A 17 10.85 -2.99 2.93
CA ARG A 17 10.84 -1.93 3.95
C ARG A 17 11.05 -0.57 3.30
N ILE A 18 10.42 0.43 3.89
CA ILE A 18 10.58 1.85 3.60
C ILE A 18 11.39 2.43 4.77
N ASN A 19 12.65 2.80 4.55
CA ASN A 19 13.54 3.24 5.63
C ASN A 19 13.70 4.77 5.65
N PHE A 20 13.62 5.39 4.48
CA PHE A 20 13.82 6.83 4.31
C PHE A 20 12.60 7.51 3.67
N PRO A 21 12.42 8.83 3.85
CA PRO A 21 11.36 9.58 3.16
C PRO A 21 11.44 9.48 1.62
N SER A 22 12.64 9.32 1.06
CA SER A 22 12.81 9.05 -0.38
C SER A 22 12.22 7.71 -0.81
N ASP A 23 12.35 6.68 0.02
CA ASP A 23 11.78 5.36 -0.25
C ASP A 23 10.26 5.45 -0.25
N LEU A 24 9.69 6.23 0.68
CA LEU A 24 8.25 6.44 0.76
C LEU A 24 7.74 7.19 -0.47
N ARG A 25 8.43 8.27 -0.91
CA ARG A 25 8.10 8.96 -2.17
C ARG A 25 8.14 8.01 -3.36
N GLN A 26 9.16 7.14 -3.42
CA GLN A 26 9.28 6.17 -4.51
C GLN A 26 8.17 5.13 -4.46
N ALA A 27 7.86 4.58 -3.28
CA ALA A 27 6.77 3.63 -3.09
C ALA A 27 5.42 4.24 -3.51
N ILE A 28 5.14 5.48 -3.10
CA ILE A 28 3.93 6.20 -3.50
C ILE A 28 3.82 6.31 -5.03
N ARG A 29 4.90 6.72 -5.71
CA ARG A 29 4.93 6.81 -7.17
C ARG A 29 4.68 5.46 -7.85
N VAL A 30 5.37 4.41 -7.40
CA VAL A 30 5.19 3.06 -7.95
C VAL A 30 3.76 2.58 -7.78
N VAL A 31 3.16 2.79 -6.61
CA VAL A 31 1.75 2.42 -6.37
C VAL A 31 0.82 3.21 -7.29
N GLN A 32 1.04 4.51 -7.48
CA GLN A 32 0.24 5.32 -8.40
C GLN A 32 0.36 4.84 -9.85
N ASP A 33 1.57 4.52 -10.31
CA ASP A 33 1.78 3.97 -11.66
C ASP A 33 1.01 2.65 -11.84
N ASN A 34 1.03 1.78 -10.83
CA ASN A 34 0.30 0.50 -10.82
C ASN A 34 -1.23 0.65 -10.65
N ILE A 35 -1.71 1.78 -10.14
CA ILE A 35 -3.14 2.13 -10.16
C ILE A 35 -3.51 2.62 -11.56
N ALA A 36 -2.69 3.49 -12.14
CA ALA A 36 -2.93 4.07 -13.46
C ALA A 36 -2.94 3.02 -14.57
N ASP A 37 -2.09 1.99 -14.48
CA ASP A 37 -2.07 0.87 -15.44
C ASP A 37 -3.09 -0.26 -15.13
N GLY A 38 -3.81 -0.17 -14.00
CA GLY A 38 -4.83 -1.13 -13.59
C GLY A 38 -4.28 -2.45 -12.99
N THR A 39 -3.00 -2.48 -12.59
CA THR A 39 -2.42 -3.63 -11.87
C THR A 39 -3.04 -3.82 -10.50
N ILE A 40 -3.30 -2.72 -9.78
CA ILE A 40 -3.98 -2.70 -8.48
C ILE A 40 -5.02 -1.57 -8.42
N ILE A 41 -5.95 -1.66 -7.48
CA ILE A 41 -6.91 -0.60 -7.15
C ILE A 41 -6.87 -0.32 -5.65
N GLU A 42 -7.20 0.90 -5.23
CA GLU A 42 -7.40 1.22 -3.82
C GLU A 42 -8.54 0.34 -3.25
N SER A 43 -8.33 -0.19 -2.05
CA SER A 43 -9.25 -1.13 -1.41
C SER A 43 -10.10 -0.42 -0.35
N ASP A 44 -11.42 -0.57 -0.46
CA ASP A 44 -12.37 -0.19 0.59
C ASP A 44 -12.36 -1.17 1.77
N PHE A 45 -11.73 -2.34 1.61
CA PHE A 45 -11.58 -3.32 2.67
C PHE A 45 -10.33 -3.04 3.52
N TRP A 46 -10.57 -2.80 4.82
CA TRP A 46 -9.55 -2.54 5.83
C TRP A 46 -9.58 -3.64 6.89
N PRO A 47 -8.64 -4.60 6.83
CA PRO A 47 -8.51 -5.66 7.84
C PRO A 47 -8.42 -5.11 9.26
N ASP A 48 -7.56 -4.10 9.42
CA ASP A 48 -7.31 -3.43 10.69
C ASP A 48 -8.25 -2.22 10.81
N GLN A 49 -9.57 -2.44 10.95
CA GLN A 49 -10.57 -1.34 11.00
C GLN A 49 -10.25 -0.28 12.08
N HIS A 50 -9.54 -0.66 13.14
CA HIS A 50 -9.12 0.23 14.23
C HIS A 50 -7.93 1.14 13.88
N LEU A 51 -7.26 0.93 12.74
CA LEU A 51 -6.05 1.64 12.32
C LEU A 51 -6.22 2.46 11.03
N LYS A 52 -7.45 2.82 10.65
CA LYS A 52 -7.65 3.85 9.61
C LYS A 52 -7.22 5.21 10.17
N THR A 53 -5.91 5.37 10.21
CA THR A 53 -5.20 6.55 10.71
C THR A 53 -5.10 7.61 9.63
N THR A 54 -5.22 7.20 8.36
CA THR A 54 -5.16 8.09 7.21
C THR A 54 -6.55 8.45 6.71
N ASN A 55 -6.84 9.75 6.67
CA ASN A 55 -8.13 10.28 6.22
C ASN A 55 -8.09 10.77 4.77
N THR A 56 -6.89 11.01 4.24
CA THR A 56 -6.69 11.43 2.85
C THR A 56 -6.81 10.23 1.90
N PRO A 57 -7.57 10.31 0.80
CA PRO A 57 -7.55 9.29 -0.25
C PRO A 57 -6.16 9.15 -0.86
N PHE A 58 -5.78 7.95 -1.31
CA PHE A 58 -4.41 7.74 -1.83
C PHE A 58 -4.10 8.62 -3.05
N SER A 59 -5.11 8.93 -3.86
CA SER A 59 -5.00 9.84 -5.01
C SER A 59 -4.53 11.26 -4.66
N GLU A 60 -4.74 11.71 -3.42
CA GLU A 60 -4.45 13.08 -2.97
C GLU A 60 -3.14 13.20 -2.16
N ILE A 61 -2.44 12.09 -1.94
CA ILE A 61 -1.30 12.04 -1.01
C ILE A 61 -0.06 12.84 -1.48
N GLN A 62 0.16 12.97 -2.79
CA GLN A 62 1.30 13.73 -3.31
C GLN A 62 1.16 15.25 -3.14
N SER A 63 -0.08 15.75 -3.05
CA SER A 63 -0.36 17.19 -2.90
C SER A 63 -0.31 17.68 -1.46
N LYS A 64 -0.23 16.78 -0.47
CA LYS A 64 -0.16 17.12 0.95
C LYS A 64 1.22 16.78 1.51
N ASP A 65 2.12 17.75 1.42
CA ASP A 65 3.27 17.84 2.32
C ASP A 65 2.91 18.90 3.40
N PRO A 66 3.04 18.61 4.70
CA PRO A 66 3.52 17.36 5.28
C PRO A 66 2.48 16.22 5.20
N TRP A 67 2.97 14.97 5.13
CA TRP A 67 2.15 13.77 5.28
C TRP A 67 1.59 13.63 6.71
N GLU A 68 0.49 12.88 6.85
CA GLU A 68 -0.04 12.48 8.16
C GLU A 68 1.00 11.62 8.93
N ASP A 69 0.99 11.71 10.27
CA ASP A 69 1.97 11.06 11.16
C ASP A 69 2.13 9.55 10.90
N VAL A 70 1.01 8.91 10.54
CA VAL A 70 0.95 7.52 10.13
C VAL A 70 0.14 7.41 8.85
N LEU A 71 0.76 6.85 7.83
CA LEU A 71 0.13 6.47 6.58
C LEU A 71 -0.18 4.98 6.63
N VAL A 72 -1.42 4.60 6.35
CA VAL A 72 -1.82 3.22 6.07
C VAL A 72 -2.76 3.27 4.88
N TYR A 73 -2.51 2.45 3.86
CA TYR A 73 -3.42 2.27 2.73
C TYR A 73 -3.46 0.79 2.35
N TYR A 74 -4.63 0.36 1.88
CA TYR A 74 -4.81 -0.98 1.35
C TYR A 74 -5.12 -0.91 -0.14
N PHE A 75 -4.55 -1.85 -0.88
CA PHE A 75 -4.78 -2.00 -2.32
C PHE A 75 -5.12 -3.45 -2.61
N GLN A 76 -5.83 -3.71 -3.70
CA GLN A 76 -6.13 -5.05 -4.13
C GLN A 76 -5.91 -5.25 -5.62
N CYS A 77 -5.50 -6.46 -6.00
CA CYS A 77 -5.52 -6.87 -7.40
C CYS A 77 -6.97 -7.08 -7.87
N PRO A 78 -7.43 -6.42 -8.94
CA PRO A 78 -8.81 -6.54 -9.41
C PRO A 78 -9.12 -7.93 -10.00
N ARG A 79 -8.10 -8.77 -10.27
CA ARG A 79 -8.28 -10.11 -10.86
C ARG A 79 -8.30 -11.25 -9.84
N CYS A 80 -7.45 -11.19 -8.82
CA CYS A 80 -7.29 -12.31 -7.87
C CYS A 80 -7.50 -11.90 -6.41
N THR A 81 -7.94 -10.65 -6.17
CA THR A 81 -8.24 -10.05 -4.87
C THR A 81 -7.08 -10.15 -3.86
N GLN A 82 -5.84 -10.30 -4.34
CA GLN A 82 -4.65 -10.21 -3.49
C GLN A 82 -4.61 -8.82 -2.87
N LEU A 83 -4.56 -8.76 -1.54
CA LEU A 83 -4.49 -7.51 -0.78
C LEU A 83 -3.03 -7.11 -0.54
N PHE A 84 -2.76 -5.82 -0.54
CA PHE A 84 -1.46 -5.21 -0.28
C PHE A 84 -1.64 -4.06 0.72
N LYS A 85 -0.66 -3.87 1.59
CA LYS A 85 -0.63 -2.78 2.58
C LYS A 85 0.59 -1.92 2.33
N LEU A 86 0.36 -0.63 2.12
CA LEU A 86 1.39 0.40 2.28
C LEU A 86 1.21 1.00 3.67
N SER A 87 2.26 1.02 4.48
CA SER A 87 2.22 1.70 5.76
C SER A 87 3.53 2.43 6.06
N ALA A 88 3.50 3.60 6.66
CA ALA A 88 4.68 4.30 7.14
C ALA A 88 4.36 5.22 8.32
N GLU A 89 5.23 5.25 9.33
CA GLU A 89 5.24 6.30 10.35
C GLU A 89 6.19 7.42 9.89
N THR A 90 5.64 8.60 9.63
CA THR A 90 6.35 9.72 9.01
C THR A 90 6.90 10.70 10.05
N TYR A 91 6.31 10.76 11.25
CA TYR A 91 6.68 11.71 12.30
C TYR A 91 7.89 11.25 13.14
N HIS A 92 7.85 10.02 13.67
CA HIS A 92 8.93 9.47 14.49
C HIS A 92 10.00 8.72 13.68
N GLY A 93 9.74 8.44 12.40
CA GLY A 93 10.71 7.84 11.50
C GLY A 93 11.02 6.37 11.77
N SER A 94 10.10 5.60 12.38
CA SER A 94 10.26 4.13 12.47
C SER A 94 10.20 3.42 11.11
N GLY A 95 9.86 4.17 10.05
CA GLY A 95 9.85 3.72 8.68
C GLY A 95 8.50 3.12 8.31
N GLY A 96 8.52 2.21 7.34
CA GLY A 96 7.31 1.64 6.76
C GLY A 96 7.56 0.37 5.98
N SER A 97 6.53 -0.07 5.26
CA SER A 97 6.63 -1.22 4.36
C SER A 97 5.57 -1.18 3.26
N TRP A 98 5.89 -1.89 2.19
CA TRP A 98 4.93 -2.44 1.25
C TRP A 98 4.84 -3.95 1.47
N THR A 99 3.66 -4.46 1.81
CA THR A 99 3.47 -5.85 2.21
C THR A 99 2.26 -6.48 1.51
N PRO A 100 2.43 -7.58 0.76
CA PRO A 100 1.33 -8.44 0.32
C PRO A 100 0.76 -9.20 1.52
N ILE A 101 -0.55 -9.20 1.69
CA ILE A 101 -1.22 -9.86 2.81
C ILE A 101 -1.60 -11.28 2.40
N LYS A 102 -1.18 -12.27 3.19
CA LYS A 102 -1.48 -13.67 2.90
C LYS A 102 -2.98 -13.89 2.82
N LYS A 103 -3.44 -14.57 1.76
CA LYS A 103 -4.86 -14.94 1.62
C LYS A 103 -5.25 -15.89 2.77
N GLY A 104 -6.32 -15.56 3.50
CA GLY A 104 -6.76 -16.33 4.68
C GLY A 104 -6.10 -15.96 6.00
N SER A 105 -5.25 -14.91 6.03
CA SER A 105 -4.77 -14.29 7.27
C SER A 105 -5.65 -13.11 7.72
N LEU A 106 -6.89 -13.08 7.21
CA LEU A 106 -7.93 -12.09 7.47
C LEU A 106 -9.10 -12.79 8.16
#